data_AF-A0A7S2RQW4-F1
#
_entry.id   AF-A0A7S2RQW4-F1
#
_cell.length_a   1.000
_cell.length_b   1.000
_cell.length_c   1.000
_cell.angle_alpha   90.00
_cell.angle_beta   90.00
_cell.angle_gamma   90.00
#
_symmetry.space_group_name_H-M   'P 1'
#
loop_
_entity.id
_entity.type
_entity.pdbx_description
1 polymer ?
#
loop_
_entity_poly.entity_id
_entity_poly.type
_entity_poly.pdbx_seq_one_letter_code
_entity_poly.pdbx_strand_id
1 'polypeptide(L)'
;MCWNIQVSLASASVGWATCLYLYNRNRSARDLWYARYLLTFTFTQIVDIALWMQNEQIPGGLQACNGMKEQFRRAPADEQYVQYMISKFVIPLVVFSQHAMQLTYPSNVLRNSRIPIILLHGLPLIGMCYQFGCSDLIDAKFPKNEKTIRWGAETAETWQILVMSGIVAFDFLYFIPEKTVAFMHVFVLSLVMSFLYVTEGTLALGSKWCTYCLVYSFVYLAEPLWGPPADRKKKTA
;
A
#
# COMPACT_ATOMS: atom_id res chain seq x y z
N MET A 1 -5.03 -9.01 -7.39
CA MET A 1 -6.18 -8.37 -6.71
C MET A 1 -6.57 -9.23 -5.53
N CYS A 2 -6.98 -8.61 -4.42
CA CYS A 2 -7.06 -9.25 -3.11
C CYS A 2 -8.49 -9.76 -2.91
N TRP A 3 -8.92 -10.65 -3.81
CA TRP A 3 -10.32 -11.05 -3.94
C TRP A 3 -10.81 -11.99 -2.84
N ASN A 4 -9.90 -12.54 -2.04
CA ASN A 4 -10.21 -13.44 -0.93
C ASN A 4 -8.98 -13.62 -0.03
N ILE A 5 -9.20 -14.34 1.07
CA ILE A 5 -8.16 -14.70 2.05
C ILE A 5 -6.97 -15.40 1.38
N GLN A 6 -7.22 -16.34 0.46
CA GLN A 6 -6.18 -17.17 -0.14
C GLN A 6 -5.21 -16.33 -0.99
N VAL A 7 -5.73 -15.41 -1.81
CA VAL A 7 -4.89 -14.55 -2.67
C VAL A 7 -4.10 -13.55 -1.83
N SER A 8 -4.71 -12.98 -0.79
CA SER A 8 -4.00 -12.07 0.12
C SER A 8 -2.90 -12.82 0.90
N LEU A 9 -3.17 -14.04 1.37
CA LEU A 9 -2.19 -14.87 2.07
C LEU A 9 -1.04 -15.30 1.16
N ALA A 10 -1.35 -15.73 -0.07
CA ALA A 10 -0.33 -16.07 -1.07
C ALA A 10 0.56 -14.86 -1.38
N SER A 11 -0.06 -13.68 -1.56
CA SER A 11 0.65 -12.43 -1.85
C SER A 11 1.54 -12.01 -0.66
N ALA A 12 1.03 -12.09 0.56
CA ALA A 12 1.80 -11.84 1.79
C ALA A 12 3.00 -12.79 1.91
N SER A 13 2.78 -14.08 1.63
CA SER A 13 3.81 -15.12 1.69
C SER A 13 4.93 -14.87 0.69
N VAL A 14 4.60 -14.54 -0.56
CA VAL A 14 5.57 -14.16 -1.60
C VAL A 14 6.32 -12.89 -1.19
N GLY A 15 5.61 -11.89 -0.64
CA GLY A 15 6.20 -10.67 -0.13
C GLY A 15 7.23 -10.95 0.97
N TRP A 16 6.87 -11.71 2.00
CA TRP A 16 7.78 -12.07 3.09
C TRP A 16 8.97 -12.93 2.64
N ALA A 17 8.75 -13.92 1.77
CA ALA A 17 9.84 -14.70 1.21
C ALA A 17 10.83 -13.81 0.45
N THR A 18 10.31 -12.84 -0.32
CA THR A 18 11.13 -11.86 -1.04
C THR A 18 11.85 -10.92 -0.08
N CYS A 19 11.19 -10.43 0.99
CA CYS A 19 11.84 -9.63 2.03
C CYS A 19 13.00 -10.37 2.67
N LEU A 20 12.81 -11.65 3.03
CA LEU A 20 13.85 -12.50 3.62
C LEU A 20 15.01 -12.71 2.64
N TYR A 21 14.70 -13.00 1.37
CA TYR A 21 15.72 -13.13 0.33
C TYR A 21 16.52 -11.84 0.16
N LEU A 22 15.87 -10.67 0.05
CA LEU A 22 16.54 -9.38 -0.10
C LEU A 22 17.41 -9.04 1.11
N TYR A 23 16.92 -9.33 2.32
CA TYR A 23 17.69 -9.20 3.55
C TYR A 23 18.98 -10.03 3.51
N ASN A 24 18.89 -11.28 3.02
CA ASN A 24 20.04 -12.19 2.89
C ASN A 24 20.96 -11.83 1.71
N ARG A 25 20.40 -11.35 0.58
CA ARG A 25 21.16 -10.97 -0.62
C ARG A 25 22.15 -9.86 -0.32
N ASN A 26 21.74 -8.85 0.44
CA ASN A 26 22.58 -7.75 0.97
C ASN A 26 23.58 -7.18 -0.05
N ARG A 27 23.15 -7.03 -1.31
CA ARG A 27 23.98 -6.56 -2.42
C ARG A 27 24.32 -5.07 -2.29
N SER A 28 23.40 -4.28 -1.73
CA SER A 28 23.57 -2.85 -1.49
C SER A 28 22.70 -2.40 -0.30
N ALA A 29 22.83 -1.14 0.14
CA ALA A 29 21.93 -0.56 1.14
C ALA A 29 20.46 -0.54 0.66
N ARG A 30 20.23 -0.58 -0.66
CA ARG A 30 18.89 -0.62 -1.25
C ARG A 30 18.18 -1.93 -0.98
N ASP A 31 18.88 -3.07 -0.86
CA ASP A 31 18.23 -4.37 -0.61
C ASP A 31 17.46 -4.36 0.70
N LEU A 32 18.07 -3.82 1.76
CA LEU A 32 17.40 -3.67 3.05
C LEU A 32 16.22 -2.69 2.95
N TRP A 33 16.37 -1.62 2.18
CA TRP A 33 15.28 -0.67 1.96
C TRP A 33 14.14 -1.29 1.16
N TYR A 34 14.40 -2.03 0.07
CA TYR A 34 13.42 -2.78 -0.70
C TYR A 34 12.69 -3.80 0.18
N ALA A 35 13.42 -4.54 1.02
CA ALA A 35 12.81 -5.49 1.95
C ALA A 35 11.84 -4.78 2.92
N ARG A 36 12.24 -3.65 3.51
CA ARG A 36 11.40 -2.90 4.44
C ARG A 36 10.22 -2.20 3.74
N TYR A 37 10.44 -1.64 2.55
CA TYR A 37 9.39 -1.05 1.74
C TYR A 37 8.36 -2.09 1.33
N LEU A 38 8.80 -3.23 0.79
CA LEU A 38 7.92 -4.35 0.45
C LEU A 38 7.15 -4.89 1.67
N LEU A 39 7.77 -4.93 2.84
CA LEU A 39 7.13 -5.36 4.08
C LEU A 39 5.88 -4.51 4.40
N THR A 40 5.89 -3.21 4.14
CA THR A 40 4.72 -2.35 4.35
C THR A 40 3.51 -2.78 3.49
N PHE A 41 3.74 -3.32 2.29
CA PHE A 41 2.67 -3.88 1.48
C PHE A 41 2.18 -5.22 2.04
N THR A 42 3.02 -6.02 2.70
CA THR A 42 2.54 -7.24 3.37
C THR A 42 1.57 -6.92 4.51
N PHE A 43 1.72 -5.78 5.20
CA PHE A 43 0.75 -5.34 6.22
C PHE A 43 -0.63 -5.07 5.63
N THR A 44 -0.71 -4.49 4.42
CA THR A 44 -2.01 -4.35 3.74
C THR A 44 -2.67 -5.69 3.47
N GLN A 45 -1.88 -6.74 3.18
CA GLN A 45 -2.41 -8.07 2.94
C GLN A 45 -2.98 -8.71 4.19
N ILE A 46 -2.34 -8.48 5.34
CA ILE A 46 -2.85 -8.92 6.65
C ILE A 46 -4.17 -8.20 6.97
N VAL A 47 -4.24 -6.89 6.71
CA VAL A 47 -5.48 -6.12 6.89
C VAL A 47 -6.59 -6.65 6.00
N ASP A 48 -6.29 -6.95 4.73
CA ASP A 48 -7.26 -7.53 3.81
C ASP A 48 -7.72 -8.93 4.25
N ILE A 49 -6.81 -9.78 4.74
CA ILE A 49 -7.18 -11.08 5.35
C ILE A 49 -8.12 -10.86 6.53
N ALA A 50 -7.81 -9.94 7.43
CA ALA A 50 -8.65 -9.65 8.58
C ALA A 50 -10.06 -9.18 8.16
N LEU A 51 -10.15 -8.31 7.16
CA LEU A 51 -11.43 -7.86 6.62
C LEU A 51 -12.20 -8.99 5.93
N TRP A 52 -11.54 -9.86 5.16
CA TRP A 52 -12.21 -11.03 4.59
C TRP A 52 -12.69 -12.01 5.65
N MET A 53 -11.93 -12.22 6.73
CA MET A 53 -12.39 -13.02 7.86
C MET A 53 -13.61 -12.40 8.55
N GLN A 54 -13.64 -11.08 8.71
CA GLN A 54 -14.82 -10.37 9.23
C GLN A 54 -16.02 -10.52 8.30
N ASN A 55 -15.81 -10.50 6.98
CA ASN A 55 -16.86 -10.73 5.99
C ASN A 55 -17.56 -12.07 6.16
N GLU A 56 -16.82 -13.11 6.53
CA GLU A 56 -17.37 -14.47 6.75
C GLU A 56 -18.06 -14.61 8.12
N GLN A 57 -17.66 -13.79 9.10
CA GLN A 57 -18.14 -13.88 10.49
C GLN A 57 -19.39 -13.04 10.75
N ILE A 58 -19.47 -11.84 10.16
CA ILE A 58 -20.59 -10.91 10.40
C ILE A 58 -21.81 -11.36 9.57
N PRO A 59 -23.01 -11.51 10.18
CA PRO A 59 -24.25 -11.77 9.44
C PRO A 59 -24.50 -10.69 8.38
N GLY A 60 -24.53 -11.11 7.11
CA GLY A 60 -24.68 -10.18 5.97
C GLY A 60 -23.37 -9.52 5.50
N GLY A 61 -22.22 -9.92 6.03
CA GLY A 61 -20.89 -9.54 5.55
C GLY A 61 -20.45 -8.11 5.88
N LEU A 62 -19.39 -7.66 5.20
CA LEU A 62 -18.88 -6.29 5.35
C LEU A 62 -19.90 -5.30 4.81
N GLN A 63 -20.32 -4.35 5.64
CA GLN A 63 -21.27 -3.30 5.25
C GLN A 63 -20.70 -1.91 5.50
N ALA A 64 -21.03 -0.98 4.61
CA ALA A 64 -20.60 0.40 4.72
C ALA A 64 -21.29 1.11 5.90
N CYS A 65 -20.50 1.69 6.80
CA CYS A 65 -21.01 2.53 7.88
C CYS A 65 -21.12 4.00 7.44
N ASN A 66 -22.00 4.30 6.48
CA ASN A 66 -22.09 5.62 5.85
C ASN A 66 -22.33 6.77 6.85
N GLY A 67 -23.14 6.54 7.89
CA GLY A 67 -23.38 7.53 8.95
C GLY A 67 -22.19 7.80 9.88
N MET A 68 -21.09 7.06 9.73
CA MET A 68 -19.86 7.17 10.54
C MET A 68 -18.67 7.75 9.75
N LYS A 69 -18.88 8.07 8.47
CA LYS A 69 -17.92 8.80 7.63
C LYS A 69 -17.86 10.27 8.06
N GLU A 70 -16.75 10.93 7.74
CA GLU A 70 -16.54 12.38 7.94
C GLU A 70 -16.75 12.86 9.39
N GLN A 71 -16.35 12.04 10.34
CA GLN A 71 -16.35 12.36 11.77
C GLN A 71 -15.46 11.43 12.59
N PHE A 72 -15.21 11.79 13.85
CA PHE A 72 -14.48 10.94 14.82
C PHE A 72 -15.28 10.61 16.08
N ARG A 73 -16.53 11.09 16.18
CA ARG A 73 -17.26 11.12 17.46
C ARG A 73 -18.08 9.87 17.74
N ARG A 74 -18.44 9.12 16.71
CA ARG A 74 -19.30 7.94 16.82
C ARG A 74 -18.55 6.71 16.29
N ALA A 75 -18.96 5.55 16.78
CA ALA A 75 -18.55 4.24 16.31
C ALA A 75 -19.77 3.31 16.32
N PRO A 76 -19.80 2.26 15.49
CA PRO A 76 -20.82 1.22 15.61
C PRO A 76 -20.77 0.57 16.98
N ALA A 77 -21.94 0.21 17.53
CA ALA A 77 -22.04 -0.55 18.77
C ALA A 77 -22.34 -2.04 18.52
N ASP A 78 -22.41 -2.43 17.24
CA ASP A 78 -22.71 -3.76 16.76
C ASP A 78 -21.44 -4.52 16.34
N GLU A 79 -21.64 -5.64 15.65
CA GLU A 79 -20.56 -6.52 15.17
C GLU A 79 -19.65 -5.84 14.13
N GLN A 80 -20.01 -4.69 13.56
CA GLN A 80 -19.18 -3.94 12.62
C GLN A 80 -18.08 -3.13 13.33
N TYR A 81 -18.05 -3.07 14.67
CA TYR A 81 -17.08 -2.25 15.41
C TYR A 81 -15.61 -2.58 15.08
N VAL A 82 -15.26 -3.87 14.97
CA VAL A 82 -13.87 -4.29 14.69
C VAL A 82 -13.46 -3.86 13.28
N GLN A 83 -14.31 -4.12 12.29
CA GLN A 83 -14.12 -3.66 10.92
C GLN A 83 -14.02 -2.14 10.86
N TYR A 84 -14.86 -1.40 11.59
CA TYR A 84 -14.78 0.06 11.68
C TYR A 84 -13.41 0.52 12.16
N MET A 85 -12.87 -0.09 13.21
CA MET A 85 -11.53 0.27 13.73
C MET A 85 -10.42 -0.04 12.72
N ILE A 86 -10.52 -1.19 12.03
CA ILE A 86 -9.58 -1.58 10.98
C ILE A 86 -9.65 -0.57 9.83
N SER A 87 -10.84 -0.33 9.31
CA SER A 87 -11.07 0.57 8.18
C SER A 87 -10.67 1.99 8.51
N LYS A 88 -11.10 2.54 9.64
CA LYS A 88 -10.91 3.96 9.97
C LYS A 88 -9.52 4.32 10.46
N PHE A 89 -8.79 3.40 11.10
CA PHE A 89 -7.50 3.73 11.72
C PHE A 89 -6.35 2.85 11.28
N VAL A 90 -6.56 1.54 11.17
CA VAL A 90 -5.48 0.61 10.81
C VAL A 90 -5.09 0.77 9.34
N ILE A 91 -6.05 0.81 8.43
CA ILE A 91 -5.78 1.01 7.00
C ILE A 91 -5.00 2.31 6.76
N PRO A 92 -5.46 3.48 7.24
CA PRO A 92 -4.69 4.71 7.07
C PRO A 92 -3.28 4.61 7.64
N LEU A 93 -3.09 3.98 8.82
CA LEU A 93 -1.77 3.80 9.42
C LEU A 93 -0.85 2.94 8.54
N VAL A 94 -1.38 1.89 7.92
CA VAL A 94 -0.61 1.05 7.00
C VAL A 94 -0.22 1.86 5.75
N VAL A 95 -1.13 2.65 5.18
CA VAL A 95 -0.80 3.54 4.05
C VAL A 95 0.27 4.56 4.44
N PHE A 96 0.17 5.15 5.62
CA PHE A 96 1.20 6.05 6.14
C PHE A 96 2.56 5.36 6.27
N SER A 97 2.59 4.10 6.72
CA SER A 97 3.85 3.35 6.81
C SER A 97 4.54 3.19 5.46
N GLN A 98 3.78 3.04 4.36
CA GLN A 98 4.31 2.98 3.00
C GLN A 98 4.98 4.31 2.62
N HIS A 99 4.29 5.44 2.79
CA HIS A 99 4.85 6.76 2.50
C HIS A 99 6.06 7.09 3.38
N ALA A 100 5.97 6.80 4.68
CA ALA A 100 7.07 6.99 5.61
C ALA A 100 8.30 6.19 5.17
N MET A 101 8.10 4.92 4.79
CA MET A 101 9.17 4.04 4.36
C MET A 101 9.77 4.46 3.01
N GLN A 102 8.95 4.96 2.10
CA GLN A 102 9.39 5.54 0.83
C GLN A 102 10.43 6.65 1.05
N LEU A 103 10.13 7.57 1.97
CA LEU A 103 10.96 8.74 2.27
C LEU A 103 12.26 8.41 3.03
N THR A 104 12.43 7.18 3.51
CA THR A 104 13.70 6.76 4.12
C THR A 104 14.68 6.12 3.13
N TYR A 105 14.44 6.23 1.83
CA TYR A 105 15.37 5.72 0.82
C TYR A 105 16.83 6.10 1.16
N PRO A 106 17.81 5.18 1.02
CA PRO A 106 19.19 5.44 1.42
C PRO A 106 19.88 6.44 0.48
N SER A 107 19.62 7.73 0.70
CA SER A 107 20.22 8.87 0.00
C SER A 107 20.53 10.00 0.98
N ASN A 108 21.31 10.99 0.54
CA ASN A 108 21.59 12.19 1.34
C ASN A 108 20.60 13.33 1.07
N VAL A 109 19.64 13.14 0.15
CA VAL A 109 18.64 14.15 -0.20
C VAL A 109 17.80 14.48 1.04
N LEU A 110 17.78 15.78 1.40
CA LEU A 110 17.03 16.36 2.51
C LEU A 110 17.15 15.57 3.83
N ARG A 111 18.31 14.96 4.12
CA ARG A 111 18.49 14.03 5.25
C ARG A 111 17.98 14.60 6.60
N ASN A 112 18.22 15.89 6.85
CA ASN A 112 17.82 16.57 8.09
C ASN A 112 16.32 16.93 8.13
N SER A 113 15.66 17.01 6.97
CA SER A 113 14.24 17.38 6.85
C SER A 113 13.32 16.18 6.63
N ARG A 114 13.87 14.96 6.52
CA ARG A 114 13.09 13.73 6.28
C ARG A 114 11.99 13.50 7.30
N ILE A 115 12.31 13.61 8.59
CA ILE A 115 11.32 13.39 9.65
C ILE A 115 10.18 14.41 9.54
N PRO A 116 10.44 15.73 9.46
CA PRO A 116 9.39 16.72 9.19
C PRO A 116 8.53 16.40 7.96
N ILE A 117 9.15 15.97 6.85
CA ILE A 117 8.43 15.66 5.60
C ILE A 117 7.58 14.38 5.76
N ILE A 118 8.08 13.37 6.45
CA ILE A 118 7.30 12.17 6.83
C ILE A 118 6.11 12.58 7.70
N LEU A 119 6.31 13.46 8.69
CA LEU A 119 5.22 13.94 9.53
C LEU A 119 4.18 14.74 8.74
N LEU A 120 4.60 15.50 7.72
CA LEU A 120 3.69 16.20 6.82
C LEU A 120 2.79 15.24 6.02
N HIS A 121 3.32 14.05 5.66
CA HIS A 121 2.52 12.96 5.08
C HIS A 121 1.51 12.35 6.07
N GLY A 122 1.55 12.74 7.34
CA GLY A 122 0.50 12.45 8.32
C GLY A 122 -0.80 13.25 8.08
N LEU A 123 -0.78 14.34 7.30
CA LEU A 123 -2.00 15.08 6.99
C LEU A 123 -2.98 14.27 6.12
N PRO A 124 -2.55 13.64 5.01
CA PRO A 124 -3.39 12.69 4.28
C PRO A 124 -3.93 11.54 5.15
N LEU A 125 -3.13 11.02 6.09
CA LEU A 125 -3.55 9.99 7.04
C LEU A 125 -4.76 10.47 7.86
N ILE A 126 -4.69 11.67 8.43
CA ILE A 126 -5.81 12.25 9.19
C ILE A 126 -7.05 12.44 8.30
N GLY A 127 -6.84 12.88 7.05
CA GLY A 127 -7.91 12.99 6.06
C GLY A 127 -8.60 11.65 5.79
N MET A 128 -7.83 10.57 5.58
CA MET A 128 -8.36 9.22 5.42
C MET A 128 -9.13 8.77 6.66
N CYS A 129 -8.57 8.94 7.86
CA CYS A 129 -9.26 8.58 9.11
C CYS A 129 -10.58 9.35 9.27
N TYR A 130 -10.63 10.61 8.81
CA TYR A 130 -11.85 11.42 8.85
C TYR A 130 -12.89 10.87 7.86
N GLN A 131 -12.52 10.67 6.60
CA GLN A 131 -13.43 10.26 5.52
C GLN A 131 -13.93 8.81 5.67
N PHE A 132 -13.09 7.92 6.19
CA PHE A 132 -13.40 6.49 6.23
C PHE A 132 -14.47 6.14 7.28
N GLY A 133 -15.38 5.26 6.89
CA GLY A 133 -16.28 4.52 7.77
C GLY A 133 -15.85 3.05 7.86
N CYS A 134 -16.80 2.15 7.74
CA CYS A 134 -16.52 0.72 7.56
C CYS A 134 -16.25 0.41 6.09
N SER A 135 -15.36 -0.55 5.81
CA SER A 135 -15.15 -1.09 4.46
C SER A 135 -16.41 -1.77 3.93
N ASP A 136 -16.51 -2.01 2.63
CA ASP A 136 -17.59 -2.79 2.03
C ASP A 136 -17.09 -3.58 0.82
N LEU A 137 -17.97 -4.38 0.22
CA LEU A 137 -17.65 -5.13 -0.99
C LEU A 137 -18.26 -4.47 -2.21
N ILE A 138 -17.44 -4.29 -3.25
CA ILE A 138 -17.87 -3.85 -4.58
C ILE A 138 -17.56 -4.96 -5.60
N ASP A 139 -18.24 -4.92 -6.75
CA ASP A 139 -17.97 -5.84 -7.86
C ASP A 139 -16.89 -5.26 -8.78
N ALA A 140 -15.78 -5.97 -8.93
CA ALA A 140 -14.79 -5.70 -9.97
C ALA A 140 -15.37 -6.06 -11.35
N LYS A 141 -15.01 -5.32 -12.41
CA LYS A 141 -15.59 -5.50 -13.76
C LYS A 141 -14.82 -6.49 -14.63
N PHE A 142 -13.60 -6.89 -14.23
CA PHE A 142 -12.70 -7.70 -15.05
C PHE A 142 -11.86 -8.66 -14.19
N PRO A 143 -11.56 -9.90 -14.64
CA PRO A 143 -12.06 -10.55 -15.86
C PRO A 143 -13.46 -11.18 -15.69
N LYS A 144 -13.94 -11.28 -14.45
CA LYS A 144 -15.31 -11.67 -14.08
C LYS A 144 -15.75 -10.78 -12.91
N ASN A 145 -17.06 -10.72 -12.67
CA ASN A 145 -17.61 -10.03 -11.51
C ASN A 145 -17.19 -10.78 -10.24
N GLU A 146 -16.11 -10.31 -9.64
CA GLU A 146 -15.56 -10.82 -8.38
C GLU A 146 -15.68 -9.72 -7.33
N LYS A 147 -15.99 -10.13 -6.10
CA LYS A 147 -16.07 -9.20 -4.97
C LYS A 147 -14.66 -8.71 -4.62
N THR A 148 -14.55 -7.41 -4.39
CA THR A 148 -13.32 -6.78 -3.90
C THR A 148 -13.66 -5.82 -2.77
N ILE A 149 -12.76 -5.72 -1.79
CA ILE A 149 -12.97 -4.84 -0.64
C ILE A 149 -12.67 -3.41 -1.05
N ARG A 150 -13.64 -2.52 -0.85
CA ARG A 150 -13.45 -1.07 -0.88
C ARG A 150 -13.20 -0.57 0.54
N TRP A 151 -12.08 0.09 0.74
CA TRP A 151 -11.64 0.52 2.05
C TRP A 151 -12.43 1.73 2.53
N GLY A 152 -12.94 1.66 3.77
CA GLY A 152 -13.70 2.74 4.41
C GLY A 152 -15.00 3.13 3.71
N ALA A 153 -15.48 2.34 2.74
CA ALA A 153 -16.59 2.64 1.84
C ALA A 153 -16.45 4.04 1.20
N GLU A 154 -15.21 4.43 0.90
CA GLU A 154 -14.89 5.72 0.31
C GLU A 154 -14.64 5.58 -1.20
N THR A 155 -15.26 6.45 -1.97
CA THR A 155 -15.03 6.58 -3.41
C THR A 155 -14.51 7.97 -3.66
N ALA A 156 -13.21 8.13 -3.41
CA ALA A 156 -12.52 9.37 -3.70
C ALA A 156 -12.68 9.74 -5.18
N GLU A 157 -12.81 11.04 -5.43
CA GLU A 157 -12.85 11.57 -6.78
C GLU A 157 -11.54 11.25 -7.51
N THR A 158 -11.63 11.02 -8.83
CA THR A 158 -10.46 10.60 -9.62
C THR A 158 -9.30 11.59 -9.47
N TRP A 159 -9.58 12.89 -9.44
CA TRP A 159 -8.56 13.92 -9.29
C TRP A 159 -7.86 13.86 -7.91
N GLN A 160 -8.56 13.50 -6.83
CA GLN A 160 -7.96 13.37 -5.50
C GLN A 160 -6.91 12.26 -5.50
N ILE A 161 -7.24 11.14 -6.14
CA ILE A 161 -6.33 9.99 -6.25
C ILE A 161 -5.15 10.33 -7.15
N LEU A 162 -5.37 11.05 -8.25
CA LEU A 162 -4.29 11.50 -9.13
C LEU A 162 -3.34 12.48 -8.44
N VAL A 163 -3.86 13.43 -7.64
CA VAL A 163 -3.03 14.35 -6.84
C VAL A 163 -2.16 13.58 -5.86
N MET A 164 -2.75 12.66 -5.08
CA MET A 164 -2.00 11.86 -4.12
C MET A 164 -0.96 10.96 -4.79
N SER A 165 -1.32 10.34 -5.90
CA SER A 165 -0.39 9.50 -6.67
C SER A 165 0.71 10.32 -7.33
N GLY A 166 0.41 11.57 -7.73
CA GLY A 166 1.39 12.53 -8.21
C GLY A 166 2.40 12.92 -7.14
N ILE A 167 1.95 13.11 -5.90
CA ILE A 167 2.84 13.35 -4.74
C ILE A 167 3.75 12.13 -4.51
N VAL A 168 3.20 10.91 -4.53
CA VAL A 168 3.99 9.67 -4.42
C VAL A 168 5.03 9.56 -5.52
N ALA A 169 4.65 9.83 -6.77
CA ALA A 169 5.56 9.81 -7.90
C ALA A 169 6.66 10.87 -7.75
N PHE A 170 6.30 12.08 -7.32
CA PHE A 170 7.24 13.15 -7.04
C PHE A 170 8.26 12.74 -5.97
N ASP A 171 7.81 12.15 -4.87
CA ASP A 171 8.69 11.69 -3.80
C ASP A 171 9.70 10.64 -4.31
N PHE A 172 9.27 9.70 -5.15
CA PHE A 172 10.19 8.76 -5.77
C PHE A 172 11.23 9.48 -6.64
N LEU A 173 10.80 10.37 -7.52
CA LEU A 173 11.70 11.09 -8.43
C LEU A 173 12.65 12.04 -7.70
N TYR A 174 12.25 12.58 -6.56
CA TYR A 174 13.01 13.57 -5.81
C TYR A 174 13.96 12.93 -4.78
N PHE A 175 13.50 11.95 -4.00
CA PHE A 175 14.30 11.35 -2.91
C PHE A 175 15.21 10.20 -3.36
N ILE A 176 14.93 9.59 -4.52
CA ILE A 176 15.75 8.52 -5.11
C ILE A 176 16.64 9.12 -6.20
N PRO A 177 17.93 9.40 -5.92
CA PRO A 177 18.83 10.00 -6.89
C PRO A 177 19.13 9.08 -8.09
N GLU A 178 19.08 7.76 -7.90
CA GLU A 178 19.26 6.80 -8.98
C GLU A 178 18.04 6.78 -9.89
N LYS A 179 18.14 7.51 -11.02
CA LYS A 179 17.06 7.69 -11.99
C LYS A 179 16.39 6.39 -12.42
N THR A 180 17.16 5.32 -12.63
CA THR A 180 16.61 4.01 -13.01
C THR A 180 15.76 3.41 -11.89
N VAL A 181 16.18 3.55 -10.64
CA VAL A 181 15.43 3.07 -9.47
C VAL A 181 14.15 3.89 -9.30
N ALA A 182 14.25 5.22 -9.38
CA ALA A 182 13.09 6.11 -9.32
C ALA A 182 12.08 5.79 -10.42
N PHE A 183 12.56 5.63 -11.66
CA PHE A 183 11.76 5.26 -12.82
C PHE A 183 11.03 3.94 -12.60
N MET A 184 11.69 2.90 -12.09
CA MET A 184 11.02 1.61 -11.84
C MET A 184 9.89 1.73 -10.80
N HIS A 185 10.04 2.56 -9.77
CA HIS A 185 8.97 2.74 -8.79
C HIS A 185 7.78 3.50 -9.38
N VAL A 186 8.03 4.55 -10.15
CA VAL A 186 6.99 5.29 -10.86
C VAL A 186 6.32 4.41 -11.91
N PHE A 187 7.08 3.59 -12.63
CA PHE A 187 6.55 2.64 -13.60
C PHE A 187 5.61 1.62 -12.94
N VAL A 188 6.01 1.03 -11.80
CA VAL A 188 5.14 0.12 -11.03
C VAL A 188 3.88 0.84 -10.55
N LEU A 189 4.00 2.06 -10.02
CA LEU A 189 2.86 2.90 -9.63
C LEU A 189 1.90 3.09 -10.80
N SER A 190 2.38 3.57 -11.94
CA SER A 190 1.56 3.79 -13.13
C SER A 190 0.93 2.51 -13.66
N LEU A 191 1.68 1.40 -13.68
CA LEU A 191 1.19 0.10 -14.14
C LEU A 191 0.05 -0.41 -13.25
N VAL A 192 0.24 -0.40 -11.93
CA VAL A 192 -0.79 -0.87 -11.00
C VAL A 192 -2.01 0.06 -11.03
N MET A 193 -1.83 1.38 -10.99
CA MET A 193 -2.96 2.31 -11.11
C MET A 193 -3.75 2.13 -12.41
N SER A 194 -3.06 2.00 -13.54
CA SER A 194 -3.70 1.79 -14.85
C SER A 194 -4.45 0.47 -14.88
N PHE A 195 -3.83 -0.60 -14.36
CA PHE A 195 -4.48 -1.90 -14.24
C PHE A 195 -5.78 -1.78 -13.43
N LEU A 196 -5.74 -1.17 -12.24
CA LEU A 196 -6.91 -1.02 -11.37
C LEU A 196 -8.01 -0.20 -12.02
N TYR A 197 -7.66 0.91 -12.68
CA TYR A 197 -8.61 1.73 -13.42
C TYR A 197 -9.31 0.93 -14.52
N VAL A 198 -8.56 0.17 -15.32
CA VAL A 198 -9.10 -0.66 -16.40
C VAL A 198 -9.98 -1.77 -15.85
N THR A 199 -9.56 -2.45 -14.78
CA THR A 199 -10.27 -3.64 -14.28
C THR A 199 -11.50 -3.33 -13.42
N GLU A 200 -11.54 -2.18 -12.77
CA GLU A 200 -12.67 -1.81 -11.89
C GLU A 200 -13.51 -0.64 -12.43
N GLY A 201 -12.99 0.08 -13.42
CA GLY A 201 -13.61 1.29 -13.96
C GLY A 201 -13.61 2.46 -12.98
N THR A 202 -12.90 2.34 -11.85
CA THR A 202 -12.71 3.39 -10.85
C THR A 202 -11.38 3.21 -10.13
N LEU A 203 -10.82 4.32 -9.65
CA LEU A 203 -9.65 4.33 -8.78
C LEU A 203 -10.02 4.30 -7.28
N ALA A 204 -11.28 4.01 -6.93
CA ALA A 204 -11.75 3.93 -5.55
C ALA A 204 -10.71 3.25 -4.64
N LEU A 205 -10.46 3.86 -3.47
CA LEU A 205 -9.50 3.40 -2.47
C LEU A 205 -9.92 2.00 -2.02
N GLY A 206 -9.30 0.98 -2.58
CA GLY A 206 -9.63 -0.41 -2.31
C GLY A 206 -8.41 -1.24 -1.91
N SER A 207 -8.72 -2.46 -1.46
CA SER A 207 -7.83 -3.59 -1.19
C SER A 207 -7.12 -4.05 -2.47
N LYS A 208 -6.24 -3.21 -2.99
CA LYS A 208 -5.59 -3.40 -4.31
C LYS A 208 -4.08 -3.51 -4.18
N TRP A 209 -3.60 -3.54 -2.94
CA TRP A 209 -2.20 -3.48 -2.57
C TRP A 209 -1.46 -4.83 -2.69
N CYS A 210 -2.17 -5.94 -2.87
CA CYS A 210 -1.57 -7.24 -3.26
C CYS A 210 -0.85 -7.13 -4.59
N THR A 211 -1.44 -6.42 -5.55
CA THR A 211 -0.85 -6.27 -6.88
C THR A 211 0.49 -5.54 -6.76
N TYR A 212 0.56 -4.48 -5.93
CA TYR A 212 1.83 -3.86 -5.58
C TYR A 212 2.79 -4.84 -4.90
N CYS A 213 2.34 -5.60 -3.92
CA CYS A 213 3.18 -6.57 -3.21
C CYS A 213 3.83 -7.58 -4.18
N LEU A 214 3.06 -8.17 -5.09
CA LEU A 214 3.56 -9.12 -6.07
C LEU A 214 4.48 -8.47 -7.12
N VAL A 215 4.06 -7.33 -7.68
CA VAL A 215 4.85 -6.64 -8.71
C VAL A 215 6.17 -6.13 -8.13
N TYR A 216 6.16 -5.50 -6.95
CA TYR A 216 7.40 -5.09 -6.28
C TYR A 216 8.28 -6.28 -5.90
N SER A 217 7.70 -7.40 -5.47
CA SER A 217 8.47 -8.62 -5.20
C SER A 217 9.28 -9.03 -6.44
N PHE A 218 8.62 -9.12 -7.59
CA PHE A 218 9.30 -9.45 -8.85
C PHE A 218 10.34 -8.40 -9.24
N VAL A 219 9.99 -7.11 -9.22
CA VAL A 219 10.88 -6.01 -9.61
C VAL A 219 12.14 -5.97 -8.75
N TYR A 220 12.02 -6.15 -7.44
CA TYR A 220 13.17 -6.12 -6.52
C TYR A 220 14.05 -7.38 -6.62
N LEU A 221 13.46 -8.55 -6.88
CA LEU A 221 14.22 -9.75 -7.19
C LEU A 221 15.04 -9.57 -8.48
N ALA A 222 14.45 -8.91 -9.48
CA ALA A 222 15.06 -8.64 -10.77
C ALA A 222 16.03 -7.43 -10.78
N GLU A 223 16.21 -6.71 -9.67
CA GLU A 223 17.12 -5.54 -9.60
C GLU A 223 18.52 -5.78 -10.18
N PRO A 224 19.15 -6.96 -10.03
CA PRO A 224 20.43 -7.25 -10.68
C PRO A 224 20.47 -7.05 -12.20
N LEU A 225 19.32 -7.08 -12.88
CA LEU A 225 19.18 -6.97 -14.34
C LEU A 225 18.99 -5.53 -14.82
N TRP A 226 18.45 -4.65 -13.98
CA TRP A 226 18.06 -3.29 -14.38
C TRP A 226 18.59 -2.19 -13.46
N GLY A 227 18.95 -2.53 -12.22
CA GLY A 227 19.44 -1.61 -11.21
C GLY A 227 20.88 -1.19 -11.46
N PRO A 228 21.31 -0.08 -10.85
CA PRO A 228 22.70 0.33 -10.92
C PRO A 228 23.60 -0.76 -10.31
N PRO A 229 24.88 -0.82 -10.72
CA PRO A 229 25.84 -1.76 -10.14
C PRO A 229 25.81 -1.70 -8.61
N ALA A 230 26.04 -2.84 -7.97
CA ALA A 230 26.14 -2.88 -6.51
C ALA A 230 27.20 -1.87 -6.04
N ASP A 231 26.84 -0.99 -5.12
CA ASP A 231 27.83 -0.26 -4.33
C ASP A 231 28.60 -1.34 -3.57
N ARG A 232 29.74 -1.80 -4.10
CA ARG A 232 30.58 -2.76 -3.38
C ARG A 232 30.86 -2.10 -2.04
N LYS A 233 30.25 -2.62 -0.96
CA LYS A 233 30.73 -2.34 0.39
C LYS A 233 32.22 -2.67 0.32
N LYS A 234 33.09 -1.65 0.39
CA LYS A 234 34.51 -1.88 0.67
C LYS A 234 34.49 -2.77 1.90
N LYS A 235 34.94 -4.02 1.76
CA LYS A 235 35.20 -4.87 2.93
C LYS A 235 36.15 -4.03 3.78
N THR A 236 35.66 -3.47 4.87
CA THR A 236 36.51 -2.99 5.94
C THR A 236 37.23 -4.24 6.42
N ALA A 237 38.52 -4.31 6.07
CA ALA A 237 39.45 -5.33 6.50
C ALA A 237 39.58 -5.31 8.03
#